data_AF-A0A2V2S5Q9-F1
#
_entry.id   AF-A0A2V2S5Q9-F1
#
_cell.length_a   1.000
_cell.length_b   1.000
_cell.length_c   1.000
_cell.angle_alpha   90.00
_cell.angle_beta   90.00
_cell.angle_gamma   90.00
#
_symmetry.space_group_name_H-M   'P 1'
#
loop_
_entity.id
_entity.type
_entity.pdbx_description
1 polymer ?
#
loop_
_entity_poly.entity_id
_entity_poly.type
_entity_poly.pdbx_seq_one_letter_code
_entity_poly.pdbx_strand_id
1 'polypeptide(L)'
;MNRIFDADLRLEGVTDANELSIVTSEPWAQPADPRRPLPSSEEIASFMSDLGFALVPGAPFEWFRTRDRVRVSDARPDNFIKSKRGVVPIDLVISSE
;
A
#
# COMPACT_ATOMS: atom_id res chain seq x y z
N MET A 1 12.58 5.65 2.42
CA MET A 1 11.64 6.12 1.37
C MET A 1 11.31 4.97 0.43
N ASN A 2 10.05 4.56 0.46
CA ASN A 2 9.48 3.56 -0.44
C ASN A 2 9.37 4.17 -1.86
N ARG A 3 10.08 3.59 -2.84
CA ARG A 3 10.10 4.10 -4.23
C ARG A 3 8.90 3.67 -5.07
N ILE A 4 8.04 2.79 -4.55
CA ILE A 4 6.88 2.26 -5.24
C ILE A 4 5.66 3.16 -5.00
N PHE A 5 5.46 3.57 -3.75
CA PHE A 5 4.31 4.38 -3.30
C PHE A 5 4.71 5.77 -2.76
N ASP A 6 5.98 6.15 -2.90
CA ASP A 6 6.53 7.43 -2.42
C ASP A 6 6.30 7.68 -0.91
N ALA A 7 6.21 6.60 -0.13
CA ALA A 7 5.98 6.68 1.32
C ALA A 7 7.30 6.93 2.09
N ASP A 8 7.25 7.79 3.10
CA ASP A 8 8.37 8.05 4.03
C ASP A 8 8.45 6.96 5.12
N LEU A 9 8.48 5.69 4.71
CA LEU A 9 8.76 4.56 5.58
C LEU A 9 10.26 4.56 5.90
N ARG A 10 10.57 4.46 7.20
CA ARG A 10 11.92 4.46 7.75
C ARG A 10 12.17 3.21 8.59
N LEU A 11 13.36 2.66 8.47
CA LEU A 11 13.84 1.60 9.35
C LEU A 11 14.38 2.25 10.62
N GLU A 12 13.80 1.91 11.76
CA GLU A 12 14.22 2.43 13.07
C GLU A 12 15.19 1.46 13.77
N GLY A 13 15.03 0.17 13.51
CA GLY A 13 15.92 -0.84 14.09
C GLY A 13 15.44 -2.27 13.90
N VAL A 14 16.15 -3.17 14.54
CA VAL A 14 15.83 -4.59 14.63
C VAL A 14 15.84 -4.97 16.11
N THR A 15 14.86 -5.75 16.54
CA THR A 15 14.73 -6.24 17.92
C THR A 15 14.60 -7.75 17.92
N ASP A 16 15.11 -8.40 18.96
CA ASP A 16 15.18 -9.84 19.15
C ASP A 16 14.42 -10.32 20.40
N ALA A 17 13.52 -9.49 20.94
CA ALA A 17 12.88 -9.72 22.24
C ALA A 17 12.21 -11.09 22.39
N ASN A 18 11.52 -11.58 21.35
CA ASN A 18 10.92 -12.93 21.30
C ASN A 18 11.05 -13.56 19.92
N GLU A 19 10.91 -12.76 18.86
CA GLU A 19 11.18 -13.12 17.48
C GLU A 19 11.95 -11.97 16.82
N LEU A 20 12.79 -12.29 15.83
CA LEU A 20 13.51 -11.28 15.07
C LEU A 20 12.51 -10.39 14.34
N SER A 21 12.44 -9.13 14.76
CA SER A 21 11.43 -8.17 14.31
C SER A 21 12.08 -6.90 13.79
N ILE A 22 11.50 -6.32 12.75
CA ILE A 22 11.91 -5.04 12.20
C ILE A 22 10.99 -3.95 12.76
N VAL A 23 11.57 -2.89 13.31
CA VAL A 23 10.83 -1.70 13.75
C VAL A 23 10.91 -0.66 12.65
N THR A 24 9.74 -0.20 12.19
CA THR A 24 9.63 0.85 11.19
C THR A 24 8.82 2.02 11.71
N SER A 25 9.02 3.20 11.13
CA SER A 25 8.18 4.37 11.34
C SER A 25 7.68 4.94 10.02
N GLU A 26 6.49 5.53 10.06
CA GLU A 26 5.88 6.23 8.92
C GLU A 26 4.96 7.36 9.41
N PRO A 27 4.65 8.36 8.56
CA PRO A 27 3.67 9.38 8.88
C PRO A 27 2.27 8.80 9.10
N TRP A 28 1.60 9.22 10.17
CA TRP A 28 0.23 8.81 10.44
C TRP A 28 -0.74 9.30 9.36
N ALA A 29 -1.43 8.37 8.69
CA ALA A 29 -2.44 8.68 7.70
C ALA A 29 -3.80 8.96 8.37
N GLN A 30 -4.32 10.17 8.20
CA GLN A 30 -5.62 10.57 8.73
C GLN A 30 -6.71 10.51 7.65
N PRO A 31 -7.86 9.86 7.90
CA PRO A 31 -8.96 9.83 6.95
C PRO A 31 -9.50 11.24 6.72
N ALA A 32 -9.90 11.53 5.48
CA ALA A 32 -10.56 12.79 5.13
C ALA A 32 -11.95 12.92 5.80
N ASP A 33 -12.68 11.80 5.87
CA ASP A 33 -13.94 11.66 6.60
C ASP A 33 -13.84 10.43 7.52
N PRO A 34 -13.81 10.61 8.85
CA PRO A 34 -13.76 9.50 9.80
C PRO A 34 -14.93 8.51 9.69
N ARG A 35 -16.08 8.92 9.13
CA ARG A 35 -17.24 8.03 8.91
C ARG A 35 -17.13 7.22 7.64
N ARG A 36 -16.22 7.59 6.73
CA ARG A 36 -15.96 6.92 5.44
C ARG A 36 -14.45 6.87 5.19
N PRO A 37 -13.69 6.16 6.04
CA PRO A 37 -12.23 6.20 6.01
C PRO A 37 -11.64 5.40 4.85
N LEU A 38 -12.39 4.45 4.29
CA LEU A 38 -11.92 3.55 3.23
C LEU A 38 -12.25 4.11 1.84
N PRO A 39 -11.34 4.01 0.86
CA PRO A 39 -11.65 4.28 -0.54
C PRO A 39 -12.53 3.18 -1.13
N SER A 40 -13.24 3.47 -2.22
CA SER A 40 -13.93 2.43 -2.99
C SER A 40 -12.96 1.62 -3.85
N SER A 41 -13.40 0.45 -4.34
CA SER A 41 -12.61 -0.37 -5.28
C SER A 41 -12.26 0.39 -6.56
N GLU A 42 -13.14 1.27 -7.05
CA GLU A 42 -12.87 2.11 -8.21
C GLU A 42 -11.80 3.16 -7.93
N GLU A 43 -11.80 3.76 -6.73
CA GLU A 43 -10.78 4.73 -6.31
C GLU A 43 -9.40 4.06 -6.18
N ILE A 44 -9.35 2.84 -5.62
CA ILE A 44 -8.13 2.03 -5.56
C ILE A 44 -7.67 1.68 -6.98
N ALA A 45 -8.58 1.27 -7.86
CA ALA A 45 -8.23 0.90 -9.23
C ALA A 45 -7.66 2.07 -10.02
N SER A 46 -8.25 3.27 -9.88
CA SER A 46 -7.72 4.49 -10.47
C SER A 46 -6.32 4.79 -9.94
N PHE A 47 -6.16 4.78 -8.60
CA PHE A 47 -4.86 5.02 -7.95
C PHE A 47 -3.76 4.06 -8.42
N MET A 48 -4.05 2.75 -8.45
CA MET A 48 -3.08 1.74 -8.88
C MET A 48 -2.74 1.88 -10.37
N SER A 49 -3.73 2.19 -11.21
CA SER A 49 -3.53 2.41 -12.65
C SER A 49 -2.65 3.63 -12.93
N ASP A 50 -2.84 4.74 -12.20
CA ASP A 50 -2.02 5.95 -12.32
C ASP A 50 -0.54 5.68 -11.96
N LEU A 51 -0.29 4.70 -11.08
CA LEU A 51 1.06 4.23 -10.73
C LEU A 51 1.65 3.21 -11.73
N GLY A 52 0.90 2.89 -12.79
CA GLY A 52 1.29 1.96 -13.85
C GLY A 52 1.07 0.49 -13.52
N PHE A 53 0.30 0.16 -12.49
CA PHE A 53 -0.10 -1.21 -12.19
C PHE A 53 -1.33 -1.61 -13.02
N ALA A 54 -1.40 -2.88 -13.39
CA ALA A 54 -2.57 -3.51 -13.96
C ALA A 54 -3.11 -4.59 -13.00
N LEU A 55 -4.43 -4.72 -12.90
CA LEU A 55 -5.05 -5.78 -12.11
C LEU A 55 -4.71 -7.16 -12.69
N VAL A 56 -4.37 -8.11 -11.84
CA VAL A 56 -4.07 -9.48 -12.25
C VAL A 56 -5.38 -10.23 -12.56
N PRO A 57 -5.54 -10.82 -13.75
CA PRO A 57 -6.76 -11.56 -14.10
C PRO A 57 -7.04 -12.71 -13.11
N GLY A 58 -8.25 -12.75 -12.55
CA GLY A 58 -8.65 -13.77 -11.59
C GLY A 58 -8.18 -13.53 -10.15
N ALA A 59 -7.44 -12.46 -9.87
CA ALA A 59 -6.95 -12.11 -8.54
C ALA A 59 -7.32 -10.64 -8.20
N PRO A 60 -8.51 -10.40 -7.61
CA PRO A 60 -9.10 -9.06 -7.49
C PRO A 60 -8.36 -8.10 -6.55
N PHE A 61 -7.39 -8.59 -5.78
CA PHE A 61 -6.57 -7.80 -4.86
C PHE A 61 -5.08 -7.88 -5.20
N GLU A 62 -4.76 -8.35 -6.41
CA GLU A 62 -3.40 -8.42 -6.92
C GLU A 62 -3.21 -7.50 -8.11
N TRP A 63 -2.09 -6.79 -8.07
CA TRP A 63 -1.72 -5.79 -9.06
C TRP A 63 -0.30 -6.05 -9.51
N PHE A 64 -0.04 -5.91 -10.81
CA PHE A 64 1.27 -6.14 -11.38
C PHE A 64 1.71 -4.95 -12.23
N ARG A 65 2.96 -4.50 -12.05
CA ARG A 65 3.55 -3.44 -12.85
C ARG A 65 4.73 -3.97 -13.65
N THR A 66 4.53 -4.04 -14.97
CA THR A 66 5.48 -4.69 -15.89
C THR A 66 6.85 -4.02 -15.94
N ARG A 67 6.93 -2.68 -15.83
CA ARG A 67 8.18 -1.93 -16.02
C ARG A 67 9.29 -2.32 -15.04
N ASP A 68 8.92 -2.70 -13.82
CA ASP A 68 9.85 -3.04 -12.73
C ASP A 68 9.54 -4.40 -12.08
N ARG A 69 8.66 -5.20 -12.71
CA ARG A 69 8.25 -6.55 -12.27
C ARG A 69 7.82 -6.60 -10.80
N VAL A 70 7.12 -5.56 -10.36
CA VAL A 70 6.58 -5.48 -9.01
C VAL A 70 5.17 -6.06 -8.98
N ARG A 71 4.94 -7.01 -8.08
CA ARG A 71 3.60 -7.47 -7.69
C ARG A 71 3.23 -6.87 -6.35
N VAL A 72 1.99 -6.40 -6.25
CA VAL A 72 1.35 -5.94 -5.03
C VAL A 72 0.18 -6.88 -4.76
N SER A 73 0.15 -7.47 -3.57
CA SER A 73 -0.89 -8.38 -3.09
C SER A 73 -1.55 -7.79 -1.84
N ASP A 74 -2.68 -8.38 -1.47
CA ASP A 74 -3.53 -7.93 -0.35
C ASP A 74 -4.04 -6.48 -0.50
N ALA A 75 -4.24 -6.02 -1.75
CA ALA A 75 -4.78 -4.69 -2.05
C ALA A 75 -6.31 -4.59 -1.83
N ARG A 76 -6.77 -4.99 -0.65
CA ARG A 76 -8.17 -4.88 -0.22
C ARG A 76 -8.47 -3.46 0.31
N PRO A 77 -9.71 -2.96 0.25
CA PRO A 77 -10.03 -1.59 0.67
C PRO A 77 -9.68 -1.23 2.11
N ASP A 78 -9.67 -2.19 3.04
CA ASP A 78 -9.27 -2.01 4.44
C ASP A 78 -7.77 -1.80 4.63
N ASN A 79 -6.96 -2.14 3.63
CA ASN A 79 -5.51 -1.89 3.59
C ASN A 79 -5.15 -0.53 2.95
N PHE A 80 -6.15 0.33 2.76
CA PHE A 80 -5.99 1.71 2.31
C PHE A 80 -6.77 2.69 3.18
N ILE A 81 -6.34 3.94 3.18
CA ILE A 81 -7.07 5.08 3.76
C ILE A 81 -7.37 6.10 2.66
N LYS A 82 -8.61 6.59 2.66
CA LYS A 82 -9.02 7.77 1.90
C LYS A 82 -8.68 9.03 2.69
N SER A 83 -7.51 9.59 2.43
CA SER A 83 -7.00 10.79 3.11
C SER A 83 -7.33 12.07 2.34
N LYS A 84 -7.05 13.23 2.95
CA LYS A 84 -7.15 14.53 2.25
C LYS A 84 -6.18 14.67 1.07
N ARG A 85 -5.15 13.81 1.00
CA ARG A 85 -4.14 13.79 -0.07
C ARG A 85 -4.47 12.76 -1.15
N GLY A 86 -5.61 12.06 -1.04
CA GLY A 86 -5.99 10.95 -1.92
C GLY A 86 -5.93 9.59 -1.21
N VAL A 87 -5.91 8.53 -2.01
CA VAL A 87 -5.77 7.14 -1.56
C VAL A 87 -4.36 6.92 -1.04
N VAL A 88 -4.24 6.37 0.17
CA VAL A 88 -2.96 6.05 0.82
C VAL A 88 -2.94 4.57 1.17
N PRO A 89 -2.00 3.77 0.63
CA PRO A 89 -1.80 2.39 1.09
C PRO A 89 -1.20 2.37 2.49
N ILE A 90 -1.68 1.47 3.34
CA ILE A 90 -1.18 1.32 4.72
C ILE A 90 -0.66 -0.09 5.03
N ASP A 91 -1.18 -1.13 4.39
CA ASP A 91 -0.76 -2.51 4.65
C ASP A 91 -0.81 -3.34 3.37
N LEU A 92 0.24 -3.26 2.56
CA LEU A 92 0.33 -3.98 1.29
C LEU A 92 1.51 -4.93 1.29
N VAL A 93 1.30 -6.11 0.70
CA VAL A 93 2.37 -7.07 0.45
C VAL A 93 3.00 -6.75 -0.90
N ILE A 94 4.30 -6.54 -0.93
CA ILE A 94 5.05 -6.21 -2.14
C ILE A 94 6.10 -7.30 -2.39
N SER A 95 6.13 -7.82 -3.62
CA SER A 95 7.17 -8.73 -4.08
C SER A 95 7.70 -8.35 -5.45
N SER A 96 8.94 -8.73 -5.73
CA SER A 96 9.55 -8.67 -7.05
C SER A 96 9.47 -10.05 -7.72
N GLU A 97 9.10 -10.08 -8.99
CA GLU A 97 9.13 -11.27 -9.85
C GLU A 97 10.28 -11.27 -10.86
#